data_AF-A0A1H7VS79-F1
#
_entry.id   AF-A0A1H7VS79-F1
#
_cell.length_a   1.000
_cell.length_b   1.000
_cell.length_c   1.000
_cell.angle_alpha   90.00
_cell.angle_beta   90.00
_cell.angle_gamma   90.00
#
_symmetry.space_group_name_H-M   'P 1'
#
loop_
_entity.id
_entity.type
_entity.pdbx_description
1 polymer ?
#
loop_
_entity_poly.entity_id
_entity_poly.type
_entity_poly.pdbx_seq_one_letter_code
_entity_poly.pdbx_strand_id
1 'polypeptide(L)'
;MKKILLTSTILIVLGISIHAQQGRVGINTTSPAATLDIQANTSSNSLPDAILVPRLTRAQLEAKNAAYTNGTGAANQNGALVFVNDATSGTGTGKTINVKNVGFYYYDAPNAVWVAVTPNLKVSVGTAETPTNTLVGSSQIYAIKGSFNATGTSSTVSIPSPPGMTSLYSITIYKTGSGVVYDRSLYSYTISTNAGNAVTGSPNMSVIYPGGSYDYVIEYLK
;
A
#
# COMPACT_ATOMS: atom_id res chain seq x y z
N MET A 1 -35.04 57.59 17.76
CA MET A 1 -35.65 56.24 17.66
C MET A 1 -35.27 55.53 16.35
N LYS A 2 -35.49 56.16 15.18
CA LYS A 2 -34.81 55.94 13.87
C LYS A 2 -33.51 55.10 13.88
N LYS A 3 -32.48 55.72 14.45
CA LYS A 3 -31.07 55.31 14.34
C LYS A 3 -30.69 54.14 15.26
N ILE A 4 -31.41 53.93 16.36
CA ILE A 4 -31.14 52.83 17.32
C ILE A 4 -31.73 51.51 16.79
N LEU A 5 -32.84 51.57 16.06
CA LEU A 5 -33.43 50.39 15.43
C LEU A 5 -32.53 49.81 14.34
N LEU A 6 -31.83 50.67 13.59
CA LEU A 6 -30.95 50.29 12.48
C LEU A 6 -29.64 49.64 12.96
N THR A 7 -29.05 50.12 14.06
CA THR A 7 -27.85 49.50 14.65
C THR A 7 -28.15 48.15 15.28
N SER A 8 -29.32 47.97 15.91
CA SER A 8 -29.71 46.67 16.46
C SER A 8 -30.01 45.63 15.37
N THR A 9 -30.55 46.02 14.22
CA THR A 9 -30.75 45.09 13.09
C THR A 9 -29.43 44.69 12.44
N ILE A 10 -28.47 45.61 12.31
CA ILE A 10 -27.11 45.30 11.81
C ILE A 10 -26.36 44.37 12.77
N LEU A 11 -26.48 44.56 14.09
CA LEU A 11 -25.82 43.70 15.08
C LEU A 11 -26.42 42.29 15.13
N ILE A 12 -27.72 42.16 14.88
CA ILE A 12 -28.40 40.85 14.76
C ILE A 12 -28.00 40.16 13.46
N VAL A 13 -27.91 40.87 12.33
CA VAL A 13 -27.51 40.30 11.02
C VAL A 13 -26.02 39.92 10.99
N LEU A 14 -25.14 40.62 11.72
CA LEU A 14 -23.73 40.20 11.92
C LEU A 14 -23.58 39.06 12.94
N GLY A 15 -24.55 38.88 13.85
CA GLY A 15 -24.51 37.87 14.90
C GLY A 15 -24.93 36.46 14.47
N ILE A 16 -25.55 36.29 13.31
CA ILE A 16 -26.07 34.98 12.84
C ILE A 16 -25.00 34.09 12.18
N SER A 17 -23.72 34.51 12.15
CA SER A 17 -22.68 33.77 11.40
C SER A 17 -21.59 33.12 12.25
N ILE A 18 -21.70 33.05 13.59
CA ILE A 18 -20.56 32.57 14.41
C ILE A 18 -20.92 31.57 15.51
N HIS A 19 -21.97 30.78 15.30
CA HIS A 19 -22.14 29.51 16.00
C HIS A 19 -22.19 28.39 14.97
N ALA A 20 -21.01 28.01 14.46
CA ALA A 20 -20.80 26.67 13.94
C ALA A 20 -21.28 25.71 15.03
N GLN A 21 -22.44 25.12 14.76
CA GLN A 21 -23.14 24.21 15.64
C GLN A 21 -22.21 23.06 16.00
N GLN A 22 -22.28 22.63 17.26
CA GLN A 22 -21.57 21.49 17.83
C GLN A 22 -21.23 20.41 16.77
N GLY A 23 -19.99 20.44 16.29
CA GLY A 23 -19.31 19.28 15.72
C GLY A 23 -19.31 19.05 14.21
N ARG A 24 -20.04 19.79 13.35
CA ARG A 24 -20.07 19.47 11.90
C ARG A 24 -20.13 20.67 10.96
N VAL A 25 -19.33 20.62 9.90
CA VAL A 25 -19.27 21.59 8.80
C VAL A 25 -19.70 20.90 7.51
N GLY A 26 -20.71 21.43 6.83
CA GLY A 26 -21.15 20.98 5.52
C GLY A 26 -20.74 21.94 4.41
N ILE A 27 -20.27 21.42 3.27
CA ILE A 27 -20.13 22.16 2.01
C ILE A 27 -21.02 21.47 0.97
N ASN A 28 -21.92 22.23 0.35
CA ASN A 28 -22.97 21.72 -0.56
C ASN A 28 -23.93 20.69 0.06
N THR A 29 -24.05 20.64 1.40
CA THR A 29 -25.01 19.79 2.11
C THR A 29 -25.56 20.50 3.34
N THR A 30 -26.87 20.38 3.58
CA THR A 30 -27.55 20.92 4.77
C THR A 30 -27.62 19.91 5.91
N SER A 31 -27.22 18.66 5.68
CA SER A 31 -27.24 17.59 6.67
C SER A 31 -25.90 16.83 6.69
N PRO A 32 -24.82 17.43 7.24
CA PRO A 32 -23.50 16.84 7.23
C PRO A 32 -23.45 15.49 7.96
N ALA A 33 -22.96 14.45 7.28
CA ALA A 33 -22.78 13.12 7.86
C ALA A 33 -21.49 12.97 8.69
N ALA A 34 -20.54 13.89 8.53
CA ALA A 34 -19.25 13.90 9.21
C ALA A 34 -18.93 15.29 9.80
N THR A 35 -17.80 15.39 10.53
CA THR A 35 -17.31 16.67 11.07
C THR A 35 -16.96 17.68 9.96
N LEU A 36 -16.54 17.19 8.79
CA LEU A 36 -16.51 17.91 7.52
C LEU A 36 -17.13 17.00 6.46
N ASP A 37 -18.25 17.41 5.88
CA ASP A 37 -18.93 16.71 4.79
C ASP A 37 -18.99 17.62 3.57
N ILE A 38 -18.44 17.17 2.44
CA ILE A 38 -18.37 17.91 1.18
C ILE A 38 -19.07 17.08 0.13
N GLN A 39 -20.23 17.55 -0.33
CA GLN A 39 -21.00 16.87 -1.36
C GLN A 39 -20.71 17.45 -2.75
N ALA A 40 -20.72 16.58 -3.74
CA ALA A 40 -20.48 16.94 -5.14
C ALA A 40 -21.67 17.73 -5.71
N ASN A 41 -21.39 18.73 -6.55
CA ASN A 41 -22.39 19.38 -7.39
C ASN A 41 -22.50 18.66 -8.73
N THR A 42 -23.37 17.65 -8.79
CA THR A 42 -23.61 16.86 -10.01
C THR A 42 -24.37 17.60 -11.12
N SER A 43 -24.81 18.84 -10.88
CA SER A 43 -25.59 19.62 -11.85
C SER A 43 -24.73 20.54 -12.74
N SER A 44 -23.46 20.78 -12.38
CA SER A 44 -22.60 21.74 -13.08
C SER A 44 -21.22 21.16 -13.42
N ASN A 45 -21.03 20.76 -14.67
CA ASN A 45 -19.76 20.20 -15.15
C ASN A 45 -18.61 21.21 -15.31
N SER A 46 -18.87 22.51 -15.09
CA SER A 46 -17.86 23.58 -15.18
C SER A 46 -17.12 23.86 -13.87
N LEU A 47 -17.54 23.24 -12.77
CA LEU A 47 -16.96 23.44 -11.44
C LEU A 47 -16.36 22.12 -10.94
N PRO A 48 -15.07 22.07 -10.60
CA PRO A 48 -14.46 20.85 -10.07
C PRO A 48 -14.82 20.67 -8.59
N ASP A 49 -15.46 19.55 -8.26
CA ASP A 49 -15.66 19.11 -6.89
C ASP A 49 -14.37 18.45 -6.37
N ALA A 50 -13.60 19.14 -5.53
CA ALA A 50 -12.36 18.61 -4.98
C ALA A 50 -11.94 19.29 -3.66
N ILE A 51 -11.11 18.60 -2.89
CA ILE A 51 -10.36 19.17 -1.77
C ILE A 51 -8.91 19.35 -2.21
N LEU A 52 -8.41 20.58 -2.16
CA LEU A 52 -6.99 20.87 -2.34
C LEU A 52 -6.30 20.91 -0.97
N VAL A 53 -5.47 19.89 -0.70
CA VAL A 53 -4.57 19.89 0.46
C VAL A 53 -3.37 20.82 0.22
N PRO A 54 -2.60 21.19 1.27
CA PRO A 54 -1.36 21.94 1.09
C PRO A 54 -0.41 21.25 0.10
N ARG A 55 0.01 22.01 -0.91
CA ARG A 55 0.96 21.57 -1.96
C ARG A 55 2.32 22.19 -1.70
N LEU A 56 3.34 21.36 -1.57
CA LEU A 56 4.69 21.78 -1.18
C LEU A 56 5.73 21.03 -2.01
N THR A 57 6.84 21.67 -2.32
CA THR A 57 8.04 20.93 -2.76
C THR A 57 8.65 20.19 -1.58
N ARG A 58 9.48 19.16 -1.82
CA ARG A 58 10.18 18.45 -0.74
C ARG A 58 11.05 19.41 0.09
N ALA A 59 11.73 20.36 -0.54
CA ALA A 59 12.50 21.38 0.15
C ALA A 59 11.64 22.27 1.09
N GLN A 60 10.46 22.69 0.63
CA GLN A 60 9.53 23.48 1.45
C GLN A 60 8.98 22.68 2.63
N LEU A 61 8.75 21.38 2.45
CA LEU A 61 8.32 20.49 3.51
C LEU A 61 9.45 20.23 4.52
N GLU A 62 10.69 20.06 4.05
CA GLU A 62 11.91 19.96 4.88
C GLU A 62 12.12 21.20 5.76
N ALA A 63 11.93 22.39 5.19
CA ALA A 63 12.02 23.65 5.94
C ALA A 63 11.02 23.71 7.12
N LYS A 64 9.95 22.89 7.09
CA LYS A 64 8.96 22.76 8.14
C LYS A 64 9.22 21.60 9.10
N ASN A 65 10.38 20.93 9.04
CA ASN A 65 10.69 19.79 9.91
C ASN A 65 10.48 20.10 11.39
N ALA A 66 10.85 21.30 11.87
CA ALA A 66 10.65 21.70 13.27
C ALA A 66 9.18 22.00 13.63
N ALA A 67 8.32 22.29 12.64
CA ALA A 67 6.92 22.62 12.86
C ALA A 67 6.01 21.38 12.97
N TYR A 68 6.44 20.23 12.46
CA TYR A 68 5.73 18.96 12.57
C TYR A 68 6.25 18.17 13.77
N THR A 69 5.46 18.16 14.84
CA THR A 69 5.81 17.62 16.15
C THR A 69 4.97 16.39 16.52
N ASN A 70 5.47 15.63 17.49
CA ASN A 70 4.83 14.39 17.98
C ASN A 70 4.14 14.62 19.33
N GLY A 71 3.66 15.85 19.56
CA GLY A 71 3.06 16.25 20.83
C GLY A 71 1.65 15.68 21.02
N THR A 72 0.95 16.19 22.02
CA THR A 72 -0.46 15.87 22.30
C THR A 72 -1.36 17.06 22.01
N GLY A 73 -2.67 16.83 21.86
CA GLY A 73 -3.65 17.88 21.56
C GLY A 73 -3.32 18.62 20.26
N ALA A 74 -3.29 19.95 20.30
CA ALA A 74 -3.01 20.79 19.12
C ALA A 74 -1.59 20.63 18.55
N ALA A 75 -0.64 20.10 19.35
CA ALA A 75 0.71 19.79 18.90
C ALA A 75 0.83 18.41 18.23
N ASN A 76 -0.24 17.61 18.19
CA ASN A 76 -0.25 16.35 17.49
C ASN A 76 -0.63 16.56 16.02
N GLN A 77 0.34 16.53 15.11
CA GLN A 77 0.08 16.61 13.67
C GLN A 77 0.01 15.23 13.00
N ASN A 78 -0.09 14.13 13.78
CA ASN A 78 -0.22 12.79 13.22
C ASN A 78 -1.43 12.71 12.27
N GLY A 79 -1.21 12.14 11.08
CA GLY A 79 -2.23 12.04 10.04
C GLY A 79 -2.43 13.31 9.21
N ALA A 80 -1.64 14.38 9.43
CA ALA A 80 -1.66 15.55 8.55
C ALA A 80 -1.34 15.15 7.10
N LEU A 81 -2.16 15.59 6.14
CA LEU A 81 -2.04 15.20 4.74
C LEU A 81 -1.52 16.37 3.89
N VAL A 82 -0.52 16.10 3.06
CA VAL A 82 0.03 17.05 2.08
C VAL A 82 0.19 16.37 0.73
N PHE A 83 0.27 17.19 -0.32
CA PHE A 83 0.69 16.73 -1.65
C PHE A 83 2.06 17.31 -1.96
N VAL A 84 3.05 16.45 -2.19
CA VAL A 84 4.38 16.87 -2.63
C VAL A 84 4.37 16.99 -4.14
N ASN A 85 4.51 18.21 -4.67
CA ASN A 85 4.44 18.50 -6.10
C ASN A 85 5.79 18.46 -6.83
N ASP A 86 6.89 18.43 -6.08
CA ASP A 86 8.25 18.18 -6.57
C ASP A 86 9.05 17.45 -5.48
N ALA A 87 9.53 16.24 -5.78
CA ALA A 87 10.33 15.42 -4.88
C ALA A 87 11.83 15.47 -5.18
N THR A 88 12.26 16.25 -6.17
CA THR A 88 13.67 16.36 -6.58
C THR A 88 14.43 17.45 -5.81
N SER A 89 13.72 18.49 -5.33
CA SER A 89 14.29 19.55 -4.51
C SER A 89 14.61 19.12 -3.07
N GLY A 90 15.53 19.81 -2.41
CA GLY A 90 15.93 19.49 -1.03
C GLY A 90 16.79 18.22 -0.93
N THR A 91 17.13 17.81 0.29
CA THR A 91 18.12 16.74 0.52
C THR A 91 17.48 15.37 0.76
N GLY A 92 16.18 15.32 1.04
CA GLY A 92 15.46 14.11 1.42
C GLY A 92 15.97 13.55 2.73
N THR A 93 16.10 14.38 3.77
CA THR A 93 16.63 14.00 5.09
C THR A 93 15.64 14.31 6.21
N GLY A 94 15.87 13.73 7.40
CA GLY A 94 14.98 13.90 8.53
C GLY A 94 13.57 13.37 8.23
N LYS A 95 12.55 14.20 8.48
CA LYS A 95 11.15 13.75 8.33
C LYS A 95 10.77 13.46 6.88
N THR A 96 11.48 14.02 5.88
CA THR A 96 11.19 13.80 4.46
C THR A 96 12.02 12.67 3.83
N ILE A 97 12.70 11.85 4.63
CA ILE A 97 13.58 10.76 4.14
C ILE A 97 12.89 9.83 3.13
N ASN A 98 11.58 9.61 3.29
CA ASN A 98 10.76 8.74 2.42
C ASN A 98 10.09 9.48 1.25
N VAL A 99 10.24 10.80 1.14
CA VAL A 99 9.68 11.61 0.05
C VAL A 99 10.57 11.47 -1.19
N LYS A 100 10.34 10.39 -1.94
CA LYS A 100 11.14 10.04 -3.13
C LYS A 100 10.44 10.38 -4.45
N ASN A 101 9.12 10.48 -4.44
CA ASN A 101 8.31 10.74 -5.63
C ASN A 101 7.25 11.80 -5.35
N VAL A 102 6.77 12.45 -6.41
CA VAL A 102 5.56 13.31 -6.35
C VAL A 102 4.37 12.48 -5.91
N GLY A 103 3.53 13.02 -5.02
CA GLY A 103 2.36 12.30 -4.53
C GLY A 103 1.83 12.79 -3.19
N PHE A 104 0.81 12.12 -2.68
CA PHE A 104 0.26 12.38 -1.35
C PHE A 104 1.13 11.74 -0.27
N TYR A 105 1.32 12.46 0.83
CA TYR A 105 2.02 11.98 2.02
C TYR A 105 1.24 12.36 3.27
N TYR A 106 1.13 11.42 4.21
CA TYR A 106 0.66 11.74 5.56
C TYR A 106 1.84 11.81 6.53
N TYR A 107 1.72 12.64 7.56
CA TYR A 107 2.71 12.70 8.63
C TYR A 107 2.48 11.56 9.62
N ASP A 108 3.44 10.63 9.70
CA ASP A 108 3.50 9.60 10.71
C ASP A 108 4.31 10.15 11.90
N ALA A 109 3.58 10.69 12.88
CA ALA A 109 4.22 11.26 14.06
C ALA A 109 4.98 10.21 14.89
N PRO A 110 4.44 9.01 15.19
CA PRO A 110 5.19 7.96 15.89
C PRO A 110 6.59 7.68 15.32
N ASN A 111 6.72 7.66 14.00
CA ASN A 111 8.00 7.43 13.31
C ASN A 111 8.72 8.72 12.88
N ALA A 112 8.14 9.89 13.15
CA ALA A 112 8.65 11.21 12.78
C ALA A 112 8.99 11.35 11.30
N VAL A 113 8.21 10.74 10.40
CA VAL A 113 8.46 10.74 8.95
C VAL A 113 7.19 10.99 8.14
N TRP A 114 7.36 11.50 6.93
CA TRP A 114 6.32 11.56 5.91
C TRP A 114 6.22 10.21 5.21
N VAL A 115 5.03 9.62 5.19
CA VAL A 115 4.78 8.32 4.56
C VAL A 115 3.93 8.52 3.34
N ALA A 116 4.34 7.94 2.21
CA ALA A 116 3.61 8.04 0.96
C ALA A 116 2.25 7.35 1.09
N VAL A 117 1.18 8.04 0.68
CA VAL A 117 -0.13 7.44 0.48
C VAL A 117 -0.09 6.75 -0.87
N THR A 118 0.45 5.54 -0.89
CA THR A 118 0.44 4.69 -2.08
C THR A 118 -0.56 3.57 -1.90
N PRO A 119 -1.41 3.26 -2.90
CA PRO A 119 -2.06 1.97 -2.94
C PRO A 119 -0.95 0.93 -3.16
N ASN A 120 -0.47 0.32 -2.07
CA ASN A 120 0.60 -0.65 -2.16
C ASN A 120 0.03 -1.98 -2.67
N LEU A 121 -0.24 -2.04 -3.98
CA LEU A 121 -0.83 -3.19 -4.68
C LEU A 121 0.20 -4.28 -5.01
N LYS A 122 1.47 -4.10 -4.64
CA LYS A 122 2.56 -5.01 -5.00
C LYS A 122 2.74 -6.08 -3.93
N VAL A 123 2.63 -7.35 -4.33
CA VAL A 123 3.09 -8.49 -3.52
C VAL A 123 4.56 -8.73 -3.82
N SER A 124 5.43 -8.63 -2.81
CA SER A 124 6.87 -8.91 -2.93
C SER A 124 7.15 -10.29 -2.38
N VAL A 125 7.38 -11.28 -3.25
CA VAL A 125 7.67 -12.66 -2.83
C VAL A 125 9.17 -12.84 -2.61
N GLY A 126 9.56 -13.04 -1.35
CA GLY A 126 10.94 -13.30 -0.93
C GLY A 126 11.16 -14.73 -0.45
N THR A 127 12.30 -14.98 0.19
CA THR A 127 12.59 -16.27 0.85
C THR A 127 11.84 -16.45 2.17
N ALA A 128 11.11 -15.43 2.62
CA ALA A 128 10.13 -15.53 3.69
C ALA A 128 8.73 -15.63 3.11
N GLU A 129 7.87 -16.38 3.80
CA GLU A 129 6.47 -16.50 3.45
C GLU A 129 5.80 -15.12 3.35
N THR A 130 5.03 -14.92 2.28
CA THR A 130 4.30 -13.68 2.02
C THR A 130 2.85 -14.01 1.66
N PRO A 131 1.84 -13.46 2.35
CA PRO A 131 0.45 -13.57 1.91
C PRO A 131 0.26 -12.83 0.58
N THR A 132 -0.38 -13.47 -0.39
CA THR A 132 -0.67 -12.89 -1.71
C THR A 132 -1.99 -12.11 -1.70
N ASN A 133 -2.31 -11.45 -2.81
CA ASN A 133 -3.63 -10.84 -3.02
C ASN A 133 -4.64 -11.83 -3.64
N THR A 134 -4.37 -13.14 -3.56
CA THR A 134 -5.21 -14.20 -4.11
C THR A 134 -5.88 -14.99 -2.98
N LEU A 135 -7.19 -15.20 -3.12
CA LEU A 135 -7.97 -16.12 -2.31
C LEU A 135 -8.51 -17.25 -3.19
N VAL A 136 -8.57 -18.47 -2.65
CA VAL A 136 -9.35 -19.57 -3.22
C VAL A 136 -10.55 -19.79 -2.32
N GLY A 137 -11.72 -19.29 -2.73
CA GLY A 137 -12.85 -19.14 -1.82
C GLY A 137 -12.50 -18.15 -0.71
N SER A 138 -12.49 -18.61 0.54
CA SER A 138 -12.13 -17.82 1.72
C SER A 138 -10.71 -18.09 2.24
N SER A 139 -9.94 -18.96 1.56
CA SER A 139 -8.61 -19.36 2.00
C SER A 139 -7.52 -18.49 1.38
N GLN A 140 -6.62 -17.99 2.23
CA GLN A 140 -5.48 -17.17 1.83
C GLN A 140 -4.41 -18.00 1.10
N ILE A 141 -3.96 -17.52 -0.06
CA ILE A 141 -2.79 -18.07 -0.74
C ILE A 141 -1.53 -17.36 -0.23
N TYR A 142 -0.53 -18.14 0.16
CA TYR A 142 0.80 -17.70 0.56
C TYR A 142 1.80 -18.00 -0.54
N ALA A 143 2.87 -17.22 -0.64
CA ALA A 143 3.94 -17.42 -1.60
C ALA A 143 5.31 -17.39 -0.92
N ILE A 144 6.25 -18.18 -1.45
CA ILE A 144 7.66 -18.15 -1.05
C ILE A 144 8.54 -18.43 -2.26
N LYS A 145 9.69 -17.75 -2.30
CA LYS A 145 10.76 -18.00 -3.26
C LYS A 145 11.77 -18.98 -2.66
N GLY A 146 12.24 -19.93 -3.47
CA GLY A 146 13.37 -20.79 -3.15
C GLY A 146 14.19 -21.14 -4.38
N SER A 147 15.08 -22.12 -4.24
CA SER A 147 15.89 -22.64 -5.33
C SER A 147 16.20 -24.12 -5.13
N PHE A 148 16.44 -24.85 -6.22
CA PHE A 148 16.93 -26.23 -6.20
C PHE A 148 18.02 -26.44 -7.25
N ASN A 149 18.78 -27.54 -7.12
CA ASN A 149 19.74 -27.97 -8.13
C ASN A 149 19.23 -29.24 -8.83
N ALA A 150 19.17 -29.22 -10.16
CA ALA A 150 18.96 -30.41 -10.97
C ALA A 150 20.31 -31.09 -11.25
N THR A 151 20.33 -32.42 -11.23
CA THR A 151 21.57 -33.19 -11.46
C THR A 151 21.87 -33.43 -12.94
N GLY A 152 20.91 -33.20 -13.84
CA GLY A 152 21.04 -33.61 -15.25
C GLY A 152 20.79 -35.10 -15.49
N THR A 153 20.55 -35.89 -14.44
CA THR A 153 20.43 -37.36 -14.51
C THR A 153 19.18 -37.91 -13.82
N SER A 154 18.48 -37.08 -13.04
CA SER A 154 17.26 -37.44 -12.32
C SER A 154 16.21 -36.35 -12.48
N SER A 155 14.94 -36.74 -12.53
CA SER A 155 13.79 -35.84 -12.46
C SER A 155 13.40 -35.50 -11.02
N THR A 156 13.99 -36.15 -10.03
CA THR A 156 13.75 -35.86 -8.61
C THR A 156 14.57 -34.65 -8.15
N VAL A 157 13.90 -33.69 -7.53
CA VAL A 157 14.50 -32.46 -6.99
C VAL A 157 13.95 -32.15 -5.58
N SER A 158 14.61 -31.24 -4.88
CA SER A 158 14.22 -30.83 -3.52
C SER A 158 13.60 -29.44 -3.53
N ILE A 159 12.30 -29.36 -3.23
CA ILE A 159 11.52 -28.12 -3.10
C ILE A 159 10.77 -28.20 -1.76
N PRO A 160 11.44 -27.99 -0.62
CA PRO A 160 10.85 -28.25 0.69
C PRO A 160 9.56 -27.47 0.92
N SER A 161 8.51 -28.15 1.41
CA SER A 161 7.23 -27.50 1.71
C SER A 161 7.38 -26.53 2.90
N PRO A 162 6.82 -25.30 2.83
CA PRO A 162 6.82 -24.37 3.94
C PRO A 162 6.01 -24.89 5.14
N PRO A 163 6.30 -24.42 6.37
CA PRO A 163 5.56 -24.83 7.56
C PRO A 163 4.05 -24.56 7.43
N GLY A 164 3.24 -25.58 7.70
CA GLY A 164 1.78 -25.49 7.67
C GLY A 164 1.15 -25.54 6.27
N MET A 165 1.94 -25.78 5.21
CA MET A 165 1.40 -25.98 3.87
C MET A 165 0.45 -27.18 3.83
N THR A 166 -0.79 -26.97 3.36
CA THR A 166 -1.80 -28.04 3.18
C THR A 166 -1.99 -28.45 1.73
N SER A 167 -1.73 -27.55 0.78
CA SER A 167 -1.77 -27.87 -0.66
C SER A 167 -0.93 -26.90 -1.48
N LEU A 168 -0.35 -27.41 -2.58
CA LEU A 168 0.31 -26.58 -3.59
C LEU A 168 -0.77 -25.97 -4.50
N TYR A 169 -0.78 -24.64 -4.61
CA TYR A 169 -1.68 -23.92 -5.50
C TYR A 169 -1.03 -23.72 -6.88
N SER A 170 0.21 -23.26 -6.90
CA SER A 170 0.95 -23.05 -8.14
C SER A 170 2.47 -23.14 -7.92
N ILE A 171 3.21 -23.39 -8.99
CA ILE A 171 4.66 -23.26 -9.02
C ILE A 171 5.08 -22.55 -10.29
N THR A 172 6.10 -21.69 -10.20
CA THR A 172 6.83 -21.17 -11.35
C THR A 172 8.31 -21.42 -11.12
N ILE A 173 8.95 -22.11 -12.07
CA ILE A 173 10.37 -22.44 -12.04
C ILE A 173 11.08 -21.59 -13.08
N TYR A 174 12.22 -21.02 -12.72
CA TYR A 174 13.08 -20.22 -13.58
C TYR A 174 14.45 -20.87 -13.66
N LYS A 175 15.09 -20.83 -14.83
CA LYS A 175 16.52 -21.15 -14.90
C LYS A 175 17.29 -20.00 -14.25
N THR A 176 18.08 -20.28 -13.21
CA THR A 176 18.77 -19.24 -12.43
C THR A 176 19.63 -18.37 -13.35
N GLY A 177 19.53 -17.06 -13.17
CA GLY A 177 20.26 -16.06 -13.97
C GLY A 177 19.75 -15.84 -15.40
N SER A 178 18.75 -16.59 -15.87
CA SER A 178 18.20 -16.41 -17.23
C SER A 178 17.10 -15.35 -17.30
N GLY A 179 16.37 -15.12 -16.20
CA GLY A 179 15.15 -14.29 -16.19
C GLY A 179 13.96 -14.91 -16.95
N VAL A 180 14.09 -16.15 -17.43
CA VAL A 180 13.07 -16.85 -18.22
C VAL A 180 12.42 -17.95 -17.39
N VAL A 181 11.09 -18.04 -17.49
CA VAL A 181 10.32 -19.16 -16.92
C VAL A 181 10.70 -20.44 -17.66
N TYR A 182 11.19 -21.42 -16.90
CA TYR A 182 11.56 -22.73 -17.40
C TYR A 182 10.38 -23.70 -17.42
N ASP A 183 9.58 -23.72 -16.35
CA ASP A 183 8.39 -24.58 -16.23
C ASP A 183 7.39 -23.97 -15.22
N ARG A 184 6.14 -24.41 -15.28
CA ARG A 184 5.05 -24.04 -14.35
C ARG A 184 4.36 -25.25 -13.75
N SER A 185 4.94 -26.43 -13.92
CA SER A 185 4.39 -27.70 -13.47
C SER A 185 5.41 -28.60 -12.80
N LEU A 186 4.90 -29.55 -12.04
CA LEU A 186 5.62 -30.71 -11.53
C LEU A 186 4.83 -31.96 -11.93
N TYR A 187 5.53 -33.06 -12.23
CA TYR A 187 4.90 -34.36 -12.42
C TYR A 187 4.26 -34.84 -11.11
N SER A 188 4.97 -34.65 -9.99
CA SER A 188 4.44 -34.89 -8.66
C SER A 188 5.09 -33.99 -7.61
N TYR A 189 4.37 -33.75 -6.53
CA TYR A 189 4.84 -33.00 -5.37
C TYR A 189 4.27 -33.59 -4.10
N THR A 190 5.15 -33.95 -3.17
CA THR A 190 4.81 -34.42 -1.84
C THR A 190 5.06 -33.30 -0.83
N ILE A 191 4.08 -33.02 0.02
CA ILE A 191 4.24 -32.05 1.12
C ILE A 191 5.19 -32.66 2.15
N SER A 192 6.44 -32.22 2.13
CA SER A 192 7.51 -32.66 3.02
C SER A 192 8.63 -31.63 3.06
N THR A 193 9.32 -31.55 4.19
CA THR A 193 10.57 -30.80 4.33
C THR A 193 11.80 -31.61 3.91
N ASN A 194 11.63 -32.91 3.64
CA ASN A 194 12.73 -33.79 3.23
C ASN A 194 13.13 -33.58 1.77
N ALA A 195 14.40 -33.87 1.46
CA ALA A 195 14.90 -33.82 0.10
C ALA A 195 14.18 -34.82 -0.82
N GLY A 196 14.10 -34.50 -2.11
CA GLY A 196 13.48 -35.36 -3.13
C GLY A 196 11.95 -35.38 -3.13
N ASN A 197 11.32 -34.35 -2.55
CA ASN A 197 9.87 -34.27 -2.42
C ASN A 197 9.14 -33.81 -3.70
N ALA A 198 9.86 -33.46 -4.76
CA ALA A 198 9.28 -33.03 -6.04
C ALA A 198 9.88 -33.80 -7.22
N VAL A 199 9.05 -34.05 -8.23
CA VAL A 199 9.46 -34.62 -9.52
C VAL A 199 9.15 -33.63 -10.63
N THR A 200 10.18 -33.21 -11.36
CA THR A 200 10.07 -32.25 -12.47
C THR A 200 9.36 -32.84 -13.68
N GLY A 201 8.60 -32.01 -14.40
CA GLY A 201 7.83 -32.40 -15.58
C GLY A 201 6.37 -31.96 -15.50
N SER A 202 5.54 -32.53 -16.36
CA SER A 202 4.10 -32.25 -16.43
C SER A 202 3.30 -33.42 -15.86
N PRO A 203 1.99 -33.29 -15.59
CA PRO A 203 1.19 -34.33 -14.92
C PRO A 203 1.25 -35.75 -15.51
N ASN A 204 1.69 -35.91 -16.76
CA ASN A 204 1.76 -37.20 -17.43
C ASN A 204 3.18 -37.62 -17.83
N MET A 205 4.20 -36.78 -17.60
CA MET A 205 5.57 -37.08 -18.01
C MET A 205 6.58 -36.40 -17.10
N SER A 206 7.42 -37.20 -16.44
CA SER A 206 8.59 -36.67 -15.75
C SER A 206 9.66 -36.23 -16.76
N VAL A 207 10.32 -35.11 -16.50
CA VAL A 207 11.37 -34.55 -17.34
C VAL A 207 12.63 -34.37 -16.52
N ILE A 208 13.75 -34.92 -16.98
CA ILE A 208 15.06 -34.65 -16.39
C ILE A 208 15.50 -33.26 -16.85
N TYR A 209 15.64 -32.33 -15.90
CA TYR A 209 16.17 -31.01 -16.22
C TYR A 209 17.69 -31.08 -16.41
N PRO A 210 18.27 -30.28 -17.32
CA PRO A 210 19.71 -30.14 -17.43
C PRO A 210 20.37 -29.79 -16.09
N GLY A 211 21.59 -30.27 -15.88
CA GLY A 211 22.34 -29.98 -14.66
C GLY A 211 22.49 -28.48 -14.42
N GLY A 212 22.13 -28.00 -13.23
CA GLY A 212 22.22 -26.59 -12.87
C GLY A 212 21.24 -26.12 -11.80
N SER A 213 21.31 -24.84 -11.48
CA SER A 213 20.44 -24.20 -10.49
C SER A 213 19.18 -23.61 -11.11
N TYR A 214 18.09 -23.75 -10.36
CA TYR A 214 16.77 -23.26 -10.72
C TYR A 214 16.17 -22.52 -9.53
N ASP A 215 15.66 -21.32 -9.78
CA ASP A 215 14.85 -20.59 -8.81
C ASP A 215 13.39 -21.02 -8.96
N TYR A 216 12.64 -21.00 -7.88
CA TYR A 216 11.19 -21.22 -7.95
C TYR A 216 10.44 -20.23 -7.07
N VAL A 217 9.18 -20.01 -7.43
CA VAL A 217 8.16 -19.45 -6.55
C VAL A 217 7.07 -20.49 -6.45
N ILE A 218 6.75 -20.91 -5.22
CA ILE A 218 5.54 -21.70 -4.95
C ILE A 218 4.50 -20.81 -4.30
N GLU A 219 3.25 -21.05 -4.67
CA GLU A 219 2.07 -20.52 -4.02
C GLU A 219 1.29 -21.68 -3.40
N TYR A 220 0.74 -21.50 -2.20
CA TYR A 220 0.16 -22.59 -1.44
C TYR A 220 -0.92 -22.14 -0.45
N LEU A 221 -1.76 -23.08 -0.05
CA LEU A 221 -2.71 -22.91 1.05
C LEU A 221 -2.11 -23.44 2.36
N LYS A 222 -2.66 -22.94 3.47
CA LYS A 222 -2.48 -23.44 4.83
C LYS A 222 -3.83 -23.80 5.42
#